data_AF-A0A1C7NGS9-F1
#
_entry.id   AF-A0A1C7NGS9-F1
#
_cell.length_a   1.000
_cell.length_b   1.000
_cell.length_c   1.000
_cell.angle_alpha   90.00
_cell.angle_beta   90.00
_cell.angle_gamma   90.00
#
_symmetry.space_group_name_H-M   'P 1'
#
loop_
_entity.id
_entity.type
_entity.pdbx_description
1 polymer ?
#
loop_
_entity_poly.entity_id
_entity_poly.type
_entity_poly.pdbx_seq_one_letter_code
_entity_poly.pdbx_strand_id
1 'polypeptide(L)'
;MPKVCSLVCFKQHKEIPCEQIITEDKSVHTSRKEITPIGPPDEEDPSRLTPEDLAKLSYSKEVLEYLQDSQLREVITKIDASETPEKDLDRVRAEYPKFDEFTKLLVDITFKQKLESIQQKKNNT
;
A
#
# COMPACT_ATOMS: atom_id res chain seq x y z
N MET A 1 -30.84 11.54 1.92
CA MET A 1 -30.88 10.15 1.43
C MET A 1 -31.27 9.24 2.60
N PRO A 2 -32.36 8.47 2.52
CA PRO A 2 -32.76 7.58 3.61
C PRO A 2 -31.80 6.38 3.67
N LYS A 3 -31.15 6.19 4.83
CA LYS A 3 -30.21 5.09 5.08
C LYS A 3 -31.00 3.81 5.33
N VAL A 4 -30.86 2.83 4.44
CA VAL A 4 -31.50 1.52 4.57
C VAL A 4 -30.81 0.70 5.66
N CYS A 5 -31.54 0.36 6.71
CA CYS A 5 -31.10 -0.58 7.73
C CYS A 5 -31.61 -2.00 7.39
N SER A 6 -30.96 -3.04 7.93
CA SER A 6 -31.41 -4.42 7.75
C SER A 6 -32.81 -4.63 8.34
N LEU A 7 -33.54 -5.64 7.84
CA LEU A 7 -34.92 -5.93 8.28
C LEU A 7 -35.03 -6.23 9.78
N VAL A 8 -33.95 -6.71 10.39
CA VAL A 8 -33.86 -6.95 11.84
C VAL A 8 -33.80 -5.63 12.61
N CYS A 9 -32.99 -4.69 12.14
CA CYS A 9 -32.87 -3.35 12.71
C CYS A 9 -34.21 -2.60 12.62
N PHE A 10 -34.86 -2.65 11.45
CA PHE A 10 -36.14 -1.97 11.21
C PHE A 10 -37.24 -2.34 12.21
N LYS A 11 -37.27 -3.60 12.69
CA LYS A 11 -38.24 -4.03 13.72
C LYS A 11 -37.97 -3.39 15.08
N GLN A 12 -36.71 -3.15 15.43
CA GLN A 12 -36.31 -2.57 16.72
C GLN A 12 -36.41 -1.04 16.74
N HIS A 13 -36.44 -0.38 15.57
CA HIS A 13 -36.57 1.09 15.46
C HIS A 13 -37.90 1.65 15.98
N LYS A 14 -38.95 0.82 16.13
CA LYS A 14 -40.27 1.26 16.60
C LYS A 14 -40.32 1.54 18.10
N GLU A 15 -39.44 0.92 18.88
CA GLU A 15 -39.44 1.03 20.35
C GLU A 15 -38.19 1.74 20.87
N ILE A 16 -37.07 1.67 20.14
CA ILE A 16 -35.82 2.35 20.50
C ILE A 16 -35.23 2.95 19.22
N PRO A 17 -35.17 4.29 19.07
CA PRO A 17 -34.48 4.90 17.95
C PRO A 17 -33.01 4.47 17.97
N CYS A 18 -32.49 4.02 16.82
CA CYS A 18 -31.11 3.57 16.69
C CYS A 18 -30.18 4.79 16.71
N GLU A 19 -29.90 5.33 17.90
CA GLU A 19 -28.70 6.11 18.14
C GLU A 19 -27.54 5.13 18.12
N GLN A 20 -26.74 5.19 17.05
CA GLN A 20 -25.44 4.56 17.07
C GLN A 20 -24.67 5.21 18.21
N ILE A 21 -24.57 4.53 19.35
CA ILE A 21 -23.53 4.79 20.33
C ILE A 21 -22.26 4.73 19.51
N ILE A 22 -21.63 5.88 19.34
CA ILE A 22 -20.28 6.00 18.86
C ILE A 22 -19.47 5.38 19.98
N THR A 23 -19.41 4.05 20.04
CA THR A 23 -18.36 3.37 20.78
C THR A 23 -17.11 3.87 20.10
N GLU A 24 -16.41 4.75 20.80
CA GLU A 24 -15.00 5.05 20.62
C GLU A 24 -14.24 3.73 20.79
N ASP A 25 -14.40 2.85 19.81
CA ASP A 25 -13.46 1.79 19.57
C ASP A 25 -12.17 2.53 19.26
N LYS A 26 -11.17 2.36 20.13
CA LYS A 26 -9.77 2.65 19.88
C LYS A 26 -9.24 1.80 18.71
N SER A 27 -10.00 1.63 17.64
CA SER A 27 -9.47 1.36 16.33
C SER A 27 -8.69 2.60 15.95
N VAL A 28 -7.38 2.44 15.90
CA VAL A 28 -6.45 3.36 15.26
C VAL A 28 -6.84 3.44 13.79
N HIS A 29 -7.93 4.15 13.49
CA HIS A 29 -8.10 4.82 12.22
C HIS A 29 -7.10 5.96 12.25
N THR A 30 -5.82 5.64 12.02
CA THR A 30 -4.95 6.58 11.32
C THR A 30 -5.70 6.93 10.06
N SER A 31 -6.30 8.12 10.06
CA SER A 31 -6.86 8.74 8.87
C SER A 31 -5.78 8.63 7.81
N ARG A 32 -5.98 7.74 6.83
CA ARG A 32 -5.03 7.56 5.74
C ARG A 32 -4.94 8.93 5.11
N LYS A 33 -3.81 9.63 5.29
CA LYS A 33 -3.56 10.89 4.60
C LYS A 33 -3.89 10.64 3.13
N GLU A 34 -4.70 11.51 2.54
CA GLU A 34 -4.90 11.47 1.10
C GLU A 34 -3.51 11.43 0.46
N ILE A 35 -3.28 10.41 -0.37
CA ILE A 35 -2.02 10.23 -1.06
C ILE A 35 -1.99 11.32 -2.12
N THR A 36 -1.46 12.48 -1.77
CA THR A 36 -1.14 13.53 -2.74
C THR A 36 0.05 13.05 -3.56
N PRO A 37 -0.07 12.95 -4.90
CA PRO A 37 1.08 12.75 -5.78
C PRO A 37 2.26 13.63 -5.37
N ILE A 38 3.43 13.02 -5.16
CA ILE A 38 4.67 13.78 -5.01
C ILE A 38 5.01 14.28 -6.42
N GLY A 39 4.62 15.51 -6.73
CA GLY A 39 4.93 16.19 -8.00
C GLY A 39 3.81 16.18 -9.06
N PRO A 40 3.97 16.98 -10.13
CA PRO A 40 3.02 17.08 -11.23
C PRO A 40 2.81 15.73 -11.91
N PRO A 41 1.62 15.43 -12.44
CA PRO A 41 1.36 14.22 -13.21
C PRO A 41 2.18 14.14 -14.52
N ASP A 42 2.67 15.27 -15.03
CA ASP A 42 3.46 15.40 -16.27
C ASP A 42 4.98 15.20 -16.08
N GLU A 43 5.46 15.05 -14.84
CA GLU A 43 6.86 14.64 -14.65
C GLU A 43 6.95 13.13 -14.81
N GLU A 44 7.34 12.70 -16.02
CA GLU A 44 7.65 11.33 -16.37
C GLU A 44 8.92 10.86 -15.64
N ASP A 45 8.90 10.80 -14.31
CA ASP A 45 9.98 10.16 -13.56
C ASP A 45 9.95 8.66 -13.89
N PRO A 46 10.99 8.13 -14.54
CA PRO A 46 10.99 6.74 -14.98
C PRO A 46 11.06 5.74 -13.81
N SER A 47 11.27 6.20 -12.58
CA SER A 47 11.27 5.39 -11.37
C SER A 47 9.87 5.33 -10.73
N ARG A 48 8.93 6.18 -11.15
CA ARG A 48 7.55 6.18 -10.66
C ARG A 48 6.76 5.02 -11.27
N LEU A 49 6.07 4.26 -10.42
CA LEU A 49 5.19 3.18 -10.85
C LEU A 49 3.98 3.72 -11.62
N THR A 50 3.66 3.07 -12.74
CA THR A 50 2.46 3.37 -13.52
C THR A 50 1.23 2.68 -12.91
N PRO A 51 0.00 3.09 -13.27
CA PRO A 51 -1.21 2.38 -12.87
C PRO A 51 -1.22 0.90 -13.29
N GLU A 52 -0.58 0.56 -14.42
CA GLU A 52 -0.44 -0.82 -14.88
C GLU A 52 0.48 -1.63 -13.95
N ASP A 53 1.57 -1.03 -13.49
CA ASP A 53 2.48 -1.69 -12.54
C ASP A 53 1.79 -1.95 -11.20
N LEU A 54 1.02 -0.98 -10.70
CA LEU A 54 0.21 -1.15 -9.50
C LEU A 54 -0.86 -2.25 -9.67
N ALA A 55 -1.44 -2.37 -10.86
CA ALA A 55 -2.37 -3.46 -11.16
C ALA A 55 -1.68 -4.83 -11.15
N LYS A 56 -0.47 -4.96 -11.70
CA LYS A 56 0.30 -6.22 -11.63
C LYS A 56 0.56 -6.64 -10.20
N LEU A 57 0.91 -5.69 -9.33
CA LEU A 57 1.13 -5.94 -7.91
C LEU A 57 -0.15 -6.41 -7.19
N SER A 58 -1.32 -5.85 -7.53
CA SER A 58 -2.58 -6.22 -6.86
C SER A 58 -3.08 -7.63 -7.19
N TYR A 59 -2.71 -8.17 -8.36
CA TYR A 59 -3.03 -9.55 -8.75
C TYR A 59 -1.97 -10.58 -8.30
N SER A 60 -0.82 -10.13 -7.80
CA SER A 60 0.26 -11.03 -7.37
C SER A 60 -0.06 -11.68 -6.02
N LYS A 61 -0.26 -12.99 -6.03
CA LYS A 61 -0.52 -13.77 -4.80
C LYS A 61 0.63 -13.67 -3.81
N GLU A 62 1.87 -13.78 -4.29
CA GLU A 62 3.06 -13.67 -3.43
C GLU A 62 3.12 -12.32 -2.73
N VAL A 63 2.84 -11.21 -3.46
CA VAL A 63 2.79 -9.87 -2.84
C VAL A 63 1.71 -9.82 -1.75
N LEU A 64 0.52 -10.36 -2.02
CA LEU A 64 -0.56 -10.40 -1.04
C LEU A 64 -0.21 -11.26 0.19
N GLU A 65 0.49 -12.38 0.01
CA GLU A 65 0.97 -13.25 1.10
C GLU A 65 2.00 -12.53 1.98
N TYR A 66 2.97 -11.83 1.39
CA TYR A 66 3.90 -10.97 2.15
C TYR A 66 3.15 -9.93 2.97
N LEU A 67 2.12 -9.30 2.40
CA LEU A 67 1.32 -8.27 3.07
C LEU A 67 0.41 -8.82 4.19
N GLN A 68 0.29 -10.14 4.37
CA GLN A 68 -0.37 -10.69 5.55
C GLN A 68 0.48 -10.48 6.82
N ASP A 69 1.80 -10.37 6.68
CA ASP A 69 2.72 -10.12 7.79
C ASP A 69 2.47 -8.72 8.40
N SER A 70 2.17 -8.69 9.70
CA SER A 70 1.90 -7.44 10.43
C SER A 70 3.16 -6.60 10.64
N GLN A 71 4.31 -7.23 10.89
CA GLN A 71 5.57 -6.54 11.10
C GLN A 71 6.03 -5.88 9.79
N LEU A 72 5.88 -6.58 8.66
CA LEU A 72 6.18 -6.02 7.35
C LEU A 72 5.34 -4.75 7.07
N ARG A 73 4.03 -4.82 7.32
CA ARG A 73 3.12 -3.67 7.13
C ARG A 73 3.44 -2.50 8.06
N GLU A 74 3.83 -2.79 9.31
CA GLU A 74 4.24 -1.75 10.25
C GLU A 74 5.51 -1.04 9.76
N VAL A 75 6.49 -1.79 9.28
CA VAL A 75 7.73 -1.25 8.71
C VAL A 75 7.43 -0.39 7.48
N ILE A 76 6.59 -0.87 6.55
CA ILE A 76 6.17 -0.09 5.37
C ILE A 76 5.52 1.22 5.81
N THR A 77 4.61 1.17 6.79
CA THR A 77 3.91 2.35 7.30
C THR A 77 4.87 3.34 7.97
N LYS A 78 5.87 2.84 8.70
CA LYS A 78 6.92 3.68 9.32
C LYS A 78 7.79 4.37 8.28
N ILE A 79 8.18 3.67 7.20
CA ILE A 79 8.96 4.25 6.10
C ILE A 79 8.13 5.31 5.35
N ASP A 80 6.87 5.00 5.03
CA ASP A 80 5.94 5.92 4.34
C ASP A 80 5.70 7.22 5.13
N ALA A 81 5.69 7.14 6.46
CA ALA A 81 5.52 8.29 7.35
C ALA A 81 6.84 8.96 7.77
N SER A 82 8.00 8.49 7.29
CA SER A 82 9.31 8.97 7.72
C SER A 82 9.69 10.32 7.12
N GLU A 83 10.43 11.13 7.89
CA GLU A 83 11.08 12.35 7.40
C GLU A 83 12.34 12.05 6.57
N THR A 84 12.91 10.84 6.70
CA THR A 84 14.10 10.39 5.97
C THR A 84 13.88 8.99 5.35
N PRO A 85 12.94 8.86 4.41
CA PRO A 85 12.50 7.55 3.90
C PRO A 85 13.61 6.77 3.20
N GLU A 86 14.53 7.44 2.47
CA GLU A 86 15.64 6.80 1.78
C GLU A 86 16.60 6.10 2.76
N LYS A 87 16.99 6.79 3.85
CA LYS A 87 17.87 6.23 4.88
C LYS A 87 17.21 5.09 5.64
N ASP A 88 15.92 5.22 5.93
CA ASP A 88 15.16 4.19 6.63
C ASP A 88 14.98 2.95 5.76
N LEU A 89 14.75 3.14 4.45
CA LEU A 89 14.69 2.06 3.48
C LEU A 89 16.00 1.27 3.45
N ASP A 90 17.15 1.93 3.30
CA ASP A 90 18.46 1.28 3.28
C ASP A 90 18.73 0.50 4.57
N ARG A 91 18.44 1.11 5.73
CA ARG A 91 18.60 0.47 7.04
C ARG A 91 17.74 -0.78 7.16
N VAL A 92 16.44 -0.68 6.86
CA VAL A 92 15.49 -1.79 6.98
C VAL A 92 15.88 -2.92 6.04
N ARG A 93 16.32 -2.63 4.82
CA ARG A 93 16.79 -3.68 3.89
C ARG A 93 18.02 -4.43 4.41
N ALA A 94 18.92 -3.74 5.11
CA ALA A 94 20.08 -4.38 5.74
C ALA A 94 19.72 -5.21 6.98
N GLU A 95 18.74 -4.76 7.76
CA GLU A 95 18.41 -5.35 9.07
C GLU A 95 17.28 -6.39 9.01
N TYR A 96 16.38 -6.31 8.03
CA TYR A 96 15.20 -7.16 7.92
C TYR A 96 15.14 -7.91 6.57
N PRO A 97 15.69 -9.14 6.50
CA PRO A 97 15.80 -9.90 5.24
C PRO A 97 14.47 -10.10 4.51
N LYS A 98 13.38 -10.33 5.25
CA LYS A 98 12.05 -10.53 4.66
C LYS A 98 11.53 -9.27 3.96
N PHE A 99 11.87 -8.08 4.46
CA PHE A 99 11.56 -6.83 3.76
C PHE A 99 12.41 -6.66 2.50
N ASP A 100 13.70 -6.99 2.55
CA ASP A 100 14.54 -6.94 1.35
C ASP A 100 14.05 -7.91 0.26
N GLU A 101 13.68 -9.14 0.62
CA GLU A 101 13.04 -10.11 -0.29
C GLU A 101 11.75 -9.56 -0.89
N PHE A 102 10.90 -8.94 -0.06
CA PHE A 102 9.69 -8.28 -0.52
C PHE A 102 10.00 -7.16 -1.53
N THR A 103 10.98 -6.29 -1.26
CA THR A 103 11.35 -5.22 -2.20
C THR A 103 11.89 -5.77 -3.52
N LYS A 104 12.68 -6.86 -3.50
CA LYS A 104 13.17 -7.54 -4.70
C LYS A 104 12.02 -8.11 -5.53
N LEU A 105 11.01 -8.71 -4.88
CA LEU A 105 9.80 -9.19 -5.54
C LEU A 105 9.04 -8.05 -6.22
N LEU A 106 8.86 -6.91 -5.54
CA LEU A 106 8.21 -5.74 -6.14
C LEU A 106 8.96 -5.26 -7.39
N VAL A 107 10.29 -5.20 -7.34
CA VAL A 107 11.13 -4.82 -8.47
C VAL A 107 11.03 -5.82 -9.62
N ASP A 108 11.00 -7.12 -9.35
CA ASP A 108 10.82 -8.15 -10.39
C ASP A 108 9.45 -8.02 -11.10
N ILE A 109 8.38 -7.72 -10.36
CA ILE A 109 7.04 -7.60 -10.96
C ILE A 109 6.91 -6.33 -11.81
N THR A 110 7.51 -5.22 -11.37
CA THR A 110 7.26 -3.89 -11.96
C THR A 110 8.35 -3.43 -12.92
N PHE A 111 9.61 -3.80 -12.69
CA PHE A 111 10.75 -3.27 -13.44
C PHE A 111 11.56 -4.30 -14.21
N LYS A 112 11.27 -5.61 -14.10
CA LYS A 112 12.07 -6.66 -14.75
C LYS A 112 12.31 -6.42 -16.25
N GLN A 113 11.25 -6.14 -17.01
CA GLN A 113 11.36 -5.85 -18.45
C GLN A 113 12.19 -4.59 -18.75
N LYS A 114 12.11 -3.58 -17.88
CA LYS A 114 12.87 -2.32 -18.01
C LYS A 114 14.36 -2.55 -17.70
N LEU A 115 14.67 -3.35 -16.68
CA LEU A 115 16.03 -3.71 -16.31
C LEU A 115 16.71 -4.59 -17.36
N GLU A 116 16.00 -5.58 -17.91
CA GLU A 116 16.49 -6.46 -18.98
C GLU A 116 16.80 -5.67 -20.26
N SER A 117 15.93 -4.72 -20.63
CA SER A 117 16.13 -3.84 -21.79
C SER A 117 17.36 -2.92 -21.66
N ILE A 118 17.64 -2.41 -20.45
CA ILE A 118 18.82 -1.58 -20.17
C ILE A 118 20.11 -2.42 -20.25
N GLN A 119 20.09 -3.67 -19.79
CA GLN A 119 21.24 -4.57 -19.83
C GLN A 119 21.58 -4.99 -21.27
N GLN A 120 20.58 -5.33 -22.09
CA GLN A 120 20.79 -5.64 -23.51
C GLN A 120 21.35 -4.45 -24.29
N LYS A 121 20.90 -3.22 -24.00
CA LYS A 121 21.43 -2.01 -24.64
C LYS A 121 22.91 -1.73 -24.29
N LYS A 122 23.33 -2.06 -23.06
CA LYS A 122 24.74 -1.97 -22.63
C LYS A 122 25.64 -3.06 -23.22
N ASN A 123 25.08 -4.22 -23.55
CA ASN A 123 25.85 -5.33 -24.13
C ASN A 123 26.04 -5.21 -25.66
N ASN A 124 25.27 -4.33 -26.31
CA ASN A 124 25.29 -4.11 -27.76
C ASN A 124 25.98 -2.79 -28.19
N THR A 125 26.64 -2.08 -27.26
CA THR A 125 27.46 -0.87 -27.51
C THR A 125 28.89 -1.17 -27.08
#